data_AF-A0A2T4NUK5-F1
#
_entry.id   AF-A0A2T4NUK5-F1
#
_cell.length_a   1.000
_cell.length_b   1.000
_cell.length_c   1.000
_cell.angle_alpha   90.00
_cell.angle_beta   90.00
_cell.angle_gamma   90.00
#
_symmetry.space_group_name_H-M   'P 1'
#
loop_
_entity.id
_entity.type
_entity.pdbx_description
1 polymer ?
#
loop_
_entity_poly.entity_id
_entity_poly.type
_entity_poly.pdbx_seq_one_letter_code
_entity_poly.pdbx_strand_id
1 'polypeptide(L)'
;MLRTQALEHVPRWKVRDRSTARKQADERLPAALQEETARQADEHAAAQAAAEAEWIRLTSGDPATVIAALEAAFEDNISPAAPIDSTGTAATVVVSFPPPTMVPERKQATTPSGKPTLHKRTKTERNHLYVRALASTVLATVKETLAAAPSAKEVTILVVRQDPDTHTPEDYLAAIYAGRFTRERLATLNWNQVDPVAELLLAPGAMLHRRGQAGDVLPLDLAAEPELAAVVTQLRADL
;
A
#
# COMPACT_ATOMS: atom_id res chain seq x y z
N MET A 1 30.02 -14.08 -30.94
CA MET A 1 29.74 -12.86 -31.73
C MET A 1 30.99 -12.34 -32.45
N LEU A 2 32.08 -12.03 -31.73
CA LEU A 2 33.34 -11.49 -32.30
C LEU A 2 33.97 -12.36 -33.42
N ARG A 3 34.06 -13.68 -33.23
CA ARG A 3 34.53 -14.61 -34.29
C ARG A 3 33.61 -14.63 -35.52
N THR A 4 32.30 -14.43 -35.32
CA THR A 4 31.31 -14.42 -36.41
C THR A 4 31.44 -13.13 -37.22
N GLN A 5 31.54 -11.98 -36.54
CA GLN A 5 31.80 -10.66 -37.13
C GLN A 5 33.15 -10.61 -37.87
N ALA A 6 34.21 -11.19 -37.29
CA ALA A 6 35.53 -11.23 -37.93
C ALA A 6 35.56 -12.06 -39.24
N LEU A 7 34.60 -12.96 -39.44
CA LEU A 7 34.50 -13.80 -40.63
C LEU A 7 33.45 -13.34 -41.65
N GLU A 8 32.70 -12.28 -41.32
CA GLU A 8 31.55 -11.76 -42.08
C GLU A 8 31.95 -11.28 -43.48
N HIS A 9 33.17 -10.75 -43.61
CA HIS A 9 33.72 -10.25 -44.88
C HIS A 9 34.84 -11.14 -45.47
N VAL A 10 35.09 -12.34 -44.92
CA VAL A 10 36.15 -13.23 -45.40
C VAL A 10 35.55 -14.44 -46.15
N PRO A 11 35.73 -14.55 -47.49
CA PRO A 11 35.18 -15.64 -48.28
C PRO A 11 35.57 -17.02 -47.76
N ARG A 12 34.65 -18.00 -47.79
CA ARG A 12 34.84 -19.35 -47.20
C ARG A 12 36.06 -20.09 -47.74
N TRP A 13 36.45 -19.84 -48.98
CA TRP A 13 37.60 -20.48 -49.65
C TRP A 13 38.96 -19.88 -49.28
N LYS A 14 39.02 -18.70 -48.64
CA LYS A 14 40.26 -18.08 -48.16
C LYS A 14 40.65 -18.59 -46.77
N VAL A 15 41.04 -19.86 -46.70
CA VAL A 15 41.28 -20.59 -45.42
C VAL A 15 42.32 -19.90 -44.52
N ARG A 16 43.40 -19.34 -45.09
CA ARG A 16 44.44 -18.63 -44.32
C ARG A 16 43.91 -17.32 -43.72
N ASP A 17 43.24 -16.49 -44.52
CA ASP A 17 42.66 -15.23 -44.06
C ASP A 17 41.60 -15.46 -42.96
N ARG A 18 40.83 -16.54 -43.06
CA ARG A 18 39.86 -16.94 -42.02
C ARG A 18 40.54 -17.40 -40.74
N SER A 19 41.67 -18.10 -40.83
CA SER A 19 42.46 -18.50 -39.66
C SER A 19 43.04 -17.27 -38.95
N THR A 20 43.60 -16.33 -39.70
CA THR A 20 44.10 -15.04 -39.17
C THR A 20 42.98 -14.23 -38.52
N ALA A 21 41.83 -14.09 -39.17
CA ALA A 21 40.68 -13.36 -38.63
C ALA A 21 40.13 -13.98 -37.32
N ARG A 22 40.11 -15.32 -37.21
CA ARG A 22 39.76 -16.00 -35.95
C ARG A 22 40.77 -15.72 -34.85
N LYS A 23 42.07 -15.81 -35.17
CA LYS A 23 43.15 -15.55 -34.21
C LYS A 23 43.09 -14.10 -33.69
N GLN A 24 42.86 -13.13 -34.58
CA GLN A 24 42.68 -11.73 -34.21
C GLN A 24 41.43 -11.51 -33.33
N ALA A 25 40.33 -12.19 -33.63
CA ALA A 25 39.14 -12.13 -32.79
C ALA A 25 39.38 -12.73 -31.39
N ASP A 26 40.18 -13.80 -31.31
CA ASP A 26 40.55 -14.43 -30.04
C ASP A 26 41.51 -13.56 -29.22
N GLU A 27 42.45 -12.89 -29.88
CA GLU A 27 43.37 -11.94 -29.24
C GLU A 27 42.63 -10.69 -28.69
N ARG A 28 41.53 -10.28 -29.34
CA ARG A 28 40.68 -9.15 -28.89
C ARG A 28 39.66 -9.54 -27.82
N LEU A 29 39.36 -10.83 -27.66
CA LEU A 29 38.33 -11.31 -26.74
C LEU A 29 38.61 -10.93 -25.27
N PRO A 30 39.83 -11.09 -24.71
CA PRO A 30 40.11 -10.69 -23.33
C PRO A 30 39.87 -9.20 -23.08
N ALA A 31 40.30 -8.34 -24.01
CA ALA A 31 40.09 -6.90 -23.90
C ALA A 31 38.59 -6.53 -23.96
N ALA A 32 37.84 -7.13 -24.89
CA ALA A 32 36.40 -6.91 -25.00
C ALA A 32 35.64 -7.43 -23.76
N LEU A 33 36.05 -8.56 -23.18
CA LEU A 33 35.49 -9.07 -21.93
C LEU A 33 35.81 -8.15 -20.75
N GLN A 34 37.04 -7.64 -20.66
CA GLN A 34 37.44 -6.72 -19.62
C GLN A 34 36.68 -5.39 -19.71
N GLU A 35 36.49 -4.85 -20.91
CA GLU A 35 35.71 -3.64 -21.16
C GLU A 35 34.23 -3.83 -20.78
N GLU A 36 33.62 -4.93 -21.21
CA GLU A 36 32.24 -5.26 -20.86
C GLU A 36 32.07 -5.47 -19.35
N THR A 37 33.02 -6.16 -18.70
CA THR A 37 33.00 -6.38 -17.25
C THR A 37 33.16 -5.07 -16.49
N ALA A 38 34.04 -4.18 -16.94
CA ALA A 38 34.22 -2.85 -16.35
C ALA A 38 32.94 -2.02 -16.50
N ARG A 39 32.32 -2.02 -17.69
CA ARG A 39 31.05 -1.32 -17.92
C ARG A 39 29.94 -1.83 -17.00
N GLN A 40 29.77 -3.14 -16.89
CA GLN A 40 28.77 -3.74 -15.99
C GLN A 40 29.07 -3.44 -14.52
N ALA A 41 30.34 -3.42 -14.13
CA ALA A 41 30.74 -3.05 -12.76
C ALA A 41 30.42 -1.57 -12.47
N ASP A 42 30.68 -0.67 -13.42
CA ASP A 42 30.37 0.76 -13.29
C ASP A 42 28.85 0.99 -13.24
N GLU A 43 28.08 0.34 -14.10
CA GLU A 43 26.61 0.38 -14.11
C GLU A 43 26.03 -0.14 -12.78
N HIS A 44 26.54 -1.27 -12.29
CA HIS A 44 26.12 -1.84 -11.01
C HIS A 44 26.48 -0.92 -9.83
N ALA A 45 27.69 -0.36 -9.81
CA ALA A 45 28.11 0.57 -8.77
C ALA A 45 27.26 1.84 -8.75
N ALA A 46 26.93 2.38 -9.93
CA ALA A 46 26.04 3.54 -10.04
C ALA A 46 24.62 3.22 -9.55
N ALA A 47 24.06 2.07 -9.92
CA ALA A 47 22.75 1.63 -9.45
C ALA A 47 22.73 1.41 -7.92
N GLN A 48 23.78 0.80 -7.37
CA GLN A 48 23.90 0.59 -5.93
C GLN A 48 24.00 1.91 -5.17
N ALA A 49 24.78 2.87 -5.66
CA ALA A 49 24.90 4.18 -5.05
C ALA A 49 23.57 4.96 -5.07
N ALA A 50 22.79 4.84 -6.15
CA ALA A 50 21.47 5.45 -6.24
C ALA A 50 20.47 4.83 -5.24
N ALA A 51 20.43 3.49 -5.15
CA ALA A 51 19.60 2.76 -4.21
C ALA A 51 19.95 3.09 -2.74
N GLU A 52 21.24 3.17 -2.42
CA GLU A 52 21.71 3.57 -1.09
C GLU A 52 21.26 4.99 -0.74
N ALA A 53 21.41 5.94 -1.66
CA ALA A 53 20.99 7.33 -1.44
C ALA A 53 19.47 7.43 -1.22
N GLU A 54 18.67 6.64 -1.94
CA GLU A 54 17.23 6.56 -1.75
C GLU A 54 16.85 5.93 -0.40
N TRP A 55 17.51 4.83 -0.04
CA TRP A 55 17.32 4.17 1.25
C TRP A 55 17.63 5.11 2.43
N ILE A 56 18.70 5.89 2.32
CA ILE A 56 19.06 6.90 3.33
C ILE A 56 17.97 7.97 3.45
N ARG A 57 17.43 8.48 2.33
CA ARG A 57 16.32 9.45 2.36
C ARG A 57 15.07 8.87 3.03
N LEU A 58 14.70 7.65 2.66
CA LEU A 58 13.53 6.98 3.24
C LEU A 58 13.67 6.77 4.75
N THR A 59 14.82 6.23 5.19
CA THR A 59 15.09 5.93 6.60
C THR A 59 15.35 7.17 7.46
N SER A 60 15.81 8.28 6.86
CA SER A 60 15.90 9.58 7.53
C SER A 60 14.56 10.34 7.57
N GLY A 61 13.53 9.85 6.87
CA GLY A 61 12.21 10.47 6.86
C GLY A 61 12.11 11.68 5.95
N ASP A 62 12.81 11.69 4.82
CA ASP A 62 12.55 12.70 3.78
C ASP A 62 11.08 12.61 3.34
N PRO A 63 10.25 13.67 3.53
CA PRO A 63 8.82 13.59 3.32
C PRO A 63 8.42 13.15 1.92
N ALA A 64 9.08 13.66 0.88
CA ALA A 64 8.77 13.30 -0.50
C ALA A 64 9.07 11.82 -0.78
N THR A 65 10.21 11.32 -0.30
CA THR A 65 10.57 9.90 -0.44
C THR A 65 9.62 9.00 0.35
N VAL A 66 9.17 9.42 1.54
CA VAL A 66 8.16 8.68 2.32
C VAL A 66 6.82 8.63 1.60
N ILE A 67 6.31 9.75 1.09
CA ILE A 67 5.05 9.80 0.33
C ILE A 67 5.11 8.85 -0.87
N ALA A 68 6.16 8.92 -1.68
CA ALA A 68 6.31 8.04 -2.85
C ALA A 68 6.36 6.55 -2.47
N ALA A 69 7.05 6.21 -1.36
CA ALA A 69 7.10 4.84 -0.85
C ALA A 69 5.72 4.35 -0.37
N LEU A 70 4.94 5.22 0.28
CA LEU A 70 3.58 4.90 0.71
C LEU A 70 2.61 4.73 -0.46
N GLU A 71 2.69 5.60 -1.48
CA GLU A 71 1.89 5.47 -2.70
C GLU A 71 2.16 4.14 -3.40
N ALA A 72 3.43 3.76 -3.57
CA ALA A 72 3.81 2.47 -4.14
C ALA A 72 3.32 1.29 -3.28
N ALA A 73 3.36 1.41 -1.96
CA ALA A 73 2.89 0.37 -1.05
C ALA A 73 1.37 0.19 -1.09
N PHE A 74 0.59 1.21 -1.45
CA PHE A 74 -0.86 1.12 -1.48
C PHE A 74 -1.45 0.75 -2.84
N GLU A 75 -0.62 0.60 -3.89
CA GLU A 75 -1.07 0.38 -5.27
C GLU A 75 -1.91 -0.89 -5.43
N ASP A 76 -1.62 -1.95 -4.65
CA ASP A 76 -2.31 -3.24 -4.72
C ASP A 76 -3.38 -3.45 -3.64
N ASN A 77 -3.70 -2.40 -2.86
CA ASN A 77 -4.68 -2.51 -1.79
C ASN A 77 -6.11 -2.70 -2.31
N ILE A 78 -6.82 -3.65 -1.69
CA ILE A 78 -8.24 -3.91 -1.98
C ILE A 78 -9.11 -2.69 -1.64
N SER A 79 -8.81 -2.02 -0.52
CA SER A 79 -9.43 -0.76 -0.13
C SER A 79 -8.47 0.37 -0.47
N PRO A 80 -8.80 1.27 -1.43
CA PRO A 80 -7.89 2.32 -1.85
C PRO A 80 -7.41 3.16 -0.67
N ALA A 81 -6.11 3.38 -0.59
CA ALA A 81 -5.49 4.23 0.43
C ALA A 81 -4.53 5.21 -0.25
N ALA A 82 -4.39 6.40 0.31
CA ALA A 82 -3.47 7.41 -0.18
C ALA A 82 -2.84 8.17 0.99
N PRO A 83 -1.52 8.42 0.96
CA PRO A 83 -0.92 9.34 1.91
C PRO A 83 -1.35 10.77 1.59
N ILE A 84 -1.71 11.53 2.61
CA ILE A 84 -2.09 12.94 2.51
C ILE A 84 -0.88 13.83 2.80
N ASP A 85 -0.14 13.50 3.86
CA ASP A 85 1.06 14.21 4.25
C ASP A 85 2.06 13.31 5.00
N SER A 86 3.28 13.83 5.14
CA SER A 86 4.29 13.27 6.04
C SER A 86 5.17 14.36 6.62
N THR A 87 5.51 14.22 7.89
CA THR A 87 6.56 15.02 8.57
C THR A 87 7.88 14.25 8.67
N GLY A 88 8.00 13.13 7.97
CA GLY A 88 9.12 12.19 8.07
C GLY A 88 9.03 11.22 9.25
N THR A 89 8.47 11.68 10.38
CA THR A 89 8.26 10.82 11.56
C THR A 89 6.79 10.55 11.87
N ALA A 90 5.88 11.27 11.23
CA ALA A 90 4.46 10.97 11.20
C ALA A 90 3.96 10.98 9.75
N ALA A 91 2.88 10.25 9.49
CA ALA A 91 2.19 10.28 8.21
C ALA A 91 0.67 10.30 8.45
N THR A 92 -0.04 11.05 7.61
CA THR A 92 -1.51 11.00 7.54
C THR A 92 -1.91 10.24 6.31
N VAL A 93 -2.79 9.24 6.46
CA VAL A 93 -3.25 8.39 5.37
C VAL A 93 -4.77 8.38 5.36
N VAL A 94 -5.35 8.57 4.18
CA VAL A 94 -6.78 8.37 3.95
C VAL A 94 -7.02 6.97 3.41
N VAL A 95 -8.10 6.33 3.86
CA VAL A 95 -8.58 5.04 3.33
C VAL A 95 -10.01 5.22 2.85
N SER A 96 -10.28 4.83 1.61
CA SER A 96 -11.63 4.70 1.09
C SER A 96 -12.19 3.32 1.44
N PHE A 97 -13.31 3.29 2.15
CA PHE A 97 -13.96 2.05 2.58
C PHE A 97 -15.37 1.93 2.00
N PRO A 98 -15.76 0.75 1.48
CA PRO A 98 -17.06 0.56 0.85
C PRO A 98 -18.21 0.66 1.87
N PRO A 99 -19.45 0.87 1.40
CA PRO A 99 -20.62 0.92 2.28
C PRO A 99 -21.01 -0.42 2.91
N PRO A 100 -21.86 -0.43 3.96
CA PRO A 100 -22.29 -1.65 4.66
C PRO A 100 -23.00 -2.70 3.79
N THR A 101 -23.40 -2.34 2.57
CA THR A 101 -23.91 -3.26 1.54
C THR A 101 -22.86 -4.28 1.09
N MET A 102 -21.56 -4.02 1.33
CA MET A 102 -20.48 -5.00 1.10
C MET A 102 -20.68 -6.30 1.89
N VAL A 103 -21.37 -6.24 3.05
CA VAL A 103 -21.55 -7.39 3.92
C VAL A 103 -22.74 -8.22 3.41
N PRO A 104 -22.53 -9.50 3.00
CA PRO A 104 -23.58 -10.30 2.40
C PRO A 104 -24.77 -10.49 3.34
N GLU A 105 -25.98 -10.43 2.80
CA GLU A 105 -27.22 -10.55 3.58
C GLU A 105 -27.48 -11.96 4.12
N ARG A 106 -26.87 -12.99 3.52
CA ARG A 106 -27.13 -14.40 3.85
C ARG A 106 -25.87 -15.12 4.33
N LYS A 107 -26.00 -15.87 5.43
CA LYS A 107 -24.95 -16.73 5.99
C LYS A 107 -25.25 -18.20 5.70
N GLN A 108 -24.18 -18.99 5.56
CA GLN A 108 -24.29 -20.45 5.55
C GLN A 108 -24.86 -20.91 6.89
N ALA A 109 -25.73 -21.92 6.81
CA ALA A 109 -26.36 -22.57 7.95
C ALA A 109 -26.64 -24.04 7.60
N THR A 110 -27.11 -24.79 8.57
CA THR A 110 -27.56 -26.17 8.38
C THR A 110 -29.00 -26.31 8.88
N THR A 111 -29.81 -27.10 8.19
CA THR A 111 -31.12 -27.51 8.70
C THR A 111 -30.93 -28.40 9.94
N PRO A 112 -31.98 -28.62 10.77
CA PRO A 112 -31.92 -29.59 11.87
C PRO A 112 -31.53 -31.01 11.42
N SER A 113 -31.78 -31.35 10.15
CA SER A 113 -31.38 -32.61 9.51
C SER A 113 -29.97 -32.61 8.90
N GLY A 114 -29.17 -31.56 9.14
CA GLY A 114 -27.78 -31.46 8.69
C GLY A 114 -27.58 -31.05 7.22
N LYS A 115 -28.64 -30.68 6.50
CA LYS A 115 -28.52 -30.25 5.10
C LYS A 115 -28.03 -28.79 5.03
N PRO A 116 -27.06 -28.45 4.15
CA PRO A 116 -26.65 -27.06 3.95
C PRO A 116 -27.82 -26.17 3.52
N THR A 117 -27.91 -24.98 4.09
CA THR A 117 -28.93 -23.96 3.79
C THR A 117 -28.36 -22.54 3.97
N LEU A 118 -29.17 -21.52 3.66
CA LEU A 118 -28.82 -20.12 3.85
C LEU A 118 -29.84 -19.45 4.78
N HIS A 119 -29.35 -18.73 5.79
CA HIS A 119 -30.17 -17.87 6.66
C HIS A 119 -29.88 -16.40 6.43
N LYS A 120 -30.90 -15.56 6.59
CA LYS A 120 -30.73 -14.11 6.59
C LYS A 120 -29.93 -13.69 7.82
N ARG A 121 -28.88 -12.90 7.62
CA ARG A 121 -28.15 -12.22 8.71
C ARG A 121 -29.03 -11.13 9.30
N THR A 122 -28.96 -10.96 10.61
CA THR A 122 -29.59 -9.80 11.26
C THR A 122 -28.83 -8.53 10.91
N LYS A 123 -29.46 -7.36 11.08
CA LYS A 123 -28.79 -6.07 10.89
C LYS A 123 -27.58 -5.91 11.81
N THR A 124 -27.71 -6.34 13.07
CA THR A 124 -26.61 -6.34 14.05
C THR A 124 -25.43 -7.20 13.60
N GLU A 125 -25.69 -8.41 13.08
CA GLU A 125 -24.62 -9.28 12.55
C GLU A 125 -23.89 -8.63 11.38
N ARG A 126 -24.64 -7.98 10.47
CA ARG A 126 -24.04 -7.27 9.32
C ARG A 126 -23.17 -6.11 9.78
N ASN A 127 -23.66 -5.27 10.69
CA ASN A 127 -22.92 -4.13 11.20
C ASN A 127 -21.68 -4.54 12.00
N HIS A 128 -21.76 -5.63 12.76
CA HIS A 128 -20.60 -6.18 13.46
C HIS A 128 -19.51 -6.65 12.48
N LEU A 129 -19.90 -7.38 11.43
CA LEU A 129 -18.96 -7.79 10.37
C LEU A 129 -18.38 -6.59 9.62
N TYR A 130 -19.20 -5.56 9.37
CA TYR A 130 -18.76 -4.32 8.73
C TYR A 130 -17.68 -3.60 9.55
N VAL A 131 -17.94 -3.36 10.85
CA VAL A 131 -16.95 -2.71 11.74
C VAL A 131 -15.70 -3.56 11.89
N ARG A 132 -15.82 -4.89 11.95
CA ARG A 132 -14.66 -5.77 11.99
C ARG A 132 -13.82 -5.69 10.71
N ALA A 133 -14.46 -5.67 9.54
CA ALA A 133 -13.77 -5.50 8.27
C ALA A 133 -13.07 -4.13 8.19
N LEU A 134 -13.78 -3.06 8.55
CA LEU A 134 -13.23 -1.70 8.65
C LEU A 134 -11.99 -1.66 9.56
N ALA A 135 -12.11 -2.21 10.76
CA ALA A 135 -11.02 -2.22 11.73
C ALA A 135 -9.82 -3.02 11.24
N SER A 136 -10.05 -4.18 10.62
CA SER A 136 -8.99 -4.98 10.00
C SER A 136 -8.28 -4.23 8.88
N THR A 137 -9.03 -3.55 8.01
CA THR A 137 -8.46 -2.73 6.93
C THR A 137 -7.60 -1.61 7.50
N VAL A 138 -8.10 -0.86 8.49
CA VAL A 138 -7.34 0.21 9.15
C VAL A 138 -6.02 -0.33 9.71
N LEU A 139 -6.06 -1.42 10.48
CA LEU A 139 -4.84 -1.98 11.06
C LEU A 139 -3.88 -2.53 9.99
N ALA A 140 -4.39 -3.12 8.91
CA ALA A 140 -3.56 -3.56 7.79
C ALA A 140 -2.85 -2.37 7.14
N THR A 141 -3.58 -1.30 6.81
CA THR A 141 -3.01 -0.07 6.24
C THR A 141 -1.98 0.57 7.17
N VAL A 142 -2.23 0.61 8.49
CA VAL A 142 -1.25 1.13 9.45
C VAL A 142 0.03 0.29 9.43
N LYS A 143 -0.08 -1.05 9.43
CA LYS A 143 1.11 -1.92 9.38
C LYS A 143 1.91 -1.69 8.10
N GLU A 144 1.23 -1.60 6.98
CA GLU A 144 1.83 -1.34 5.67
C GLU A 144 2.52 0.01 5.64
N THR A 145 1.85 1.05 6.13
CA THR A 145 2.41 2.41 6.26
C THR A 145 3.72 2.37 7.05
N LEU A 146 3.72 1.71 8.22
CA LEU A 146 4.91 1.60 9.06
C LEU A 146 5.99 0.67 8.48
N ALA A 147 5.63 -0.27 7.61
CA ALA A 147 6.60 -1.12 6.92
C ALA A 147 7.29 -0.35 5.78
N ALA A 148 6.51 0.38 4.99
CA ALA A 148 6.98 1.16 3.85
C ALA A 148 7.71 2.46 4.26
N ALA A 149 7.37 3.05 5.42
CA ALA A 149 8.03 4.23 5.97
C ALA A 149 8.73 3.91 7.32
N PRO A 150 9.98 3.39 7.31
CA PRO A 150 10.71 3.00 8.53
C PRO A 150 10.93 4.13 9.54
N SER A 151 11.05 5.37 9.04
CA SER A 151 11.21 6.60 9.82
C SER A 151 9.94 7.02 10.56
N ALA A 152 8.76 6.64 10.05
CA ALA A 152 7.47 6.96 10.67
C ALA A 152 7.32 6.22 12.01
N LYS A 153 6.97 6.98 13.05
CA LYS A 153 6.67 6.51 14.40
C LYS A 153 5.17 6.56 14.68
N GLU A 154 4.44 7.39 13.96
CA GLU A 154 3.02 7.63 14.14
C GLU A 154 2.30 7.68 12.78
N VAL A 155 1.09 7.14 12.74
CA VAL A 155 0.20 7.18 11.57
C VAL A 155 -1.16 7.66 12.01
N THR A 156 -1.65 8.72 11.38
CA THR A 156 -3.04 9.17 11.50
C THR A 156 -3.83 8.58 10.35
N ILE A 157 -4.90 7.85 10.67
CA ILE A 157 -5.80 7.26 9.68
C ILE A 157 -7.09 8.05 9.66
N LEU A 158 -7.51 8.46 8.47
CA LEU A 158 -8.86 8.94 8.18
C LEU A 158 -9.54 7.94 7.26
N VAL A 159 -10.69 7.38 7.65
CA VAL A 159 -11.48 6.55 6.76
C VAL A 159 -12.65 7.34 6.21
N VAL A 160 -12.73 7.39 4.89
CA VAL A 160 -13.86 7.97 4.17
C VAL A 160 -14.67 6.86 3.51
N ARG A 161 -15.97 7.10 3.34
CA ARG A 161 -16.90 6.22 2.66
C ARG A 161 -17.70 7.04 1.66
N GLN A 162 -17.86 6.50 0.46
CA GLN A 162 -18.84 7.00 -0.49
C GLN A 162 -20.25 6.55 -0.09
N ASP A 163 -21.19 7.48 -0.02
CA ASP A 163 -22.59 7.22 0.27
C ASP A 163 -23.44 7.48 -1.00
N PRO A 164 -23.64 6.46 -1.85
CA PRO A 164 -24.29 6.63 -3.15
C PRO A 164 -25.79 6.95 -3.03
N ASP A 165 -26.39 6.75 -1.85
CA ASP A 165 -27.80 7.05 -1.60
C ASP A 165 -28.03 8.53 -1.24
N THR A 166 -26.97 9.33 -1.14
CA THR A 166 -27.07 10.77 -0.89
C THR A 166 -27.36 11.55 -2.17
N HIS A 167 -28.25 12.52 -2.09
CA HIS A 167 -28.66 13.37 -3.23
C HIS A 167 -27.90 14.69 -3.29
N THR A 168 -26.99 14.93 -2.35
CA THR A 168 -26.20 16.14 -2.19
C THR A 168 -24.71 15.79 -2.39
N PRO A 169 -23.99 16.46 -3.31
CA PRO A 169 -22.56 16.23 -3.52
C PRO A 169 -21.72 16.37 -2.25
N GLU A 170 -22.16 17.26 -1.34
CA GLU A 170 -21.53 17.53 -0.05
C GLU A 170 -21.58 16.32 0.91
N ASP A 171 -22.56 15.42 0.76
CA ASP A 171 -22.72 14.25 1.62
C ASP A 171 -22.23 12.95 0.96
N TYR A 172 -21.83 13.02 -0.31
CA TYR A 172 -21.40 11.86 -1.07
C TYR A 172 -20.15 11.20 -0.48
N LEU A 173 -19.24 11.98 0.10
CA LEU A 173 -18.05 11.46 0.79
C LEU A 173 -18.13 11.81 2.28
N ALA A 174 -18.26 10.79 3.13
CA ALA A 174 -18.37 10.94 4.57
C ALA A 174 -17.15 10.34 5.27
N ALA A 175 -16.51 11.10 6.17
CA ALA A 175 -15.57 10.52 7.13
C ALA A 175 -16.33 9.65 8.12
N ILE A 176 -15.90 8.41 8.33
CA ILE A 176 -16.57 7.44 9.21
C ILE A 176 -15.68 6.93 10.35
N TYR A 177 -14.37 7.14 10.25
CA TYR A 177 -13.41 6.85 11.32
C TYR A 177 -12.22 7.79 11.24
N ALA A 178 -11.69 8.19 12.39
CA ALA A 178 -10.38 8.83 12.51
C ALA A 178 -9.65 8.25 13.71
N GLY A 179 -8.34 8.10 13.64
CA GLY A 179 -7.57 7.67 14.81
C GLY A 179 -6.08 7.58 14.53
N ARG A 180 -5.30 7.55 15.61
CA ARG A 180 -3.84 7.62 15.55
C ARG A 180 -3.20 6.36 16.09
N PHE A 181 -2.17 5.88 15.41
CA PHE A 181 -1.49 4.64 15.74
C PHE A 181 0.01 4.85 15.81
N THR A 182 0.64 4.34 16.86
CA THR A 182 2.10 4.45 17.03
C THR A 182 2.77 3.11 16.71
N ARG A 183 3.98 3.17 16.14
CA ARG A 183 4.84 1.99 15.92
C ARG A 183 5.08 1.22 17.22
N GLU A 184 5.30 1.93 18.32
CA GLU A 184 5.53 1.32 19.64
C GLU A 184 4.35 0.46 20.08
N ARG A 185 3.12 0.99 20.04
CA ARG A 185 1.91 0.23 20.35
C ARG A 185 1.78 -1.00 19.47
N LEU A 186 1.94 -0.87 18.15
CA LEU A 186 1.78 -1.99 17.21
C LEU A 186 2.83 -3.09 17.40
N ALA A 187 4.04 -2.74 17.83
CA ALA A 187 5.10 -3.71 18.12
C ALA A 187 4.76 -4.63 19.31
N THR A 188 3.87 -4.20 20.21
CA THR A 188 3.43 -4.99 21.37
C THR A 188 2.26 -5.94 21.08
N LEU A 189 1.61 -5.81 19.91
CA LEU A 189 0.41 -6.58 19.60
C LEU A 189 0.74 -8.02 19.22
N ASN A 190 0.00 -8.96 19.81
CA ASN A 190 -0.04 -10.32 19.30
C ASN A 190 -1.01 -10.41 18.12
N TRP A 191 -0.50 -10.28 16.90
CA TRP A 191 -1.29 -10.26 15.67
C TRP A 191 -2.15 -11.50 15.43
N ASN A 192 -1.84 -12.64 16.05
CA ASN A 192 -2.64 -13.86 15.92
C ASN A 192 -3.89 -13.86 16.83
N GLN A 193 -3.95 -12.95 17.80
CA GLN A 193 -5.00 -12.89 18.82
C GLN A 193 -5.64 -11.51 18.93
N VAL A 194 -5.18 -10.53 18.14
CA VAL A 194 -5.67 -9.16 18.20
C VAL A 194 -7.16 -9.11 17.82
N ASP A 195 -7.95 -8.42 18.64
CA ASP A 195 -9.28 -7.99 18.24
C ASP A 195 -9.14 -6.64 17.53
N PRO A 196 -9.34 -6.60 16.20
CA PRO A 196 -9.11 -5.37 15.44
C PRO A 196 -10.08 -4.27 15.88
N VAL A 197 -11.31 -4.61 16.28
CA VAL A 197 -12.31 -3.60 16.70
C VAL A 197 -11.91 -2.97 18.02
N ALA A 198 -11.38 -3.76 18.96
CA ALA A 198 -10.91 -3.24 20.24
C ALA A 198 -9.73 -2.27 20.04
N GLU A 199 -8.73 -2.64 19.22
CA GLU A 199 -7.59 -1.77 18.94
C GLU A 199 -7.97 -0.49 18.19
N LEU A 200 -8.93 -0.58 17.25
CA LEU A 200 -9.49 0.58 16.57
C LEU A 200 -10.10 1.59 17.56
N LEU A 201 -10.84 1.11 18.55
CA LEU A 201 -11.51 1.95 19.56
C LEU A 201 -10.55 2.48 20.64
N LEU A 202 -9.46 1.77 20.91
CA LEU A 202 -8.43 2.16 21.89
C LEU A 202 -7.38 3.12 21.30
N ALA A 203 -7.38 3.32 19.98
CA ALA A 203 -6.43 4.22 19.34
C ALA A 203 -6.58 5.65 19.91
N PRO A 204 -5.46 6.33 20.24
CA PRO A 204 -5.51 7.74 20.64
C PRO A 204 -6.29 8.60 19.65
N GLY A 205 -7.22 9.40 20.17
CA GLY A 205 -8.09 10.23 19.34
C GLY A 205 -9.07 9.46 18.45
N ALA A 206 -9.35 8.18 18.76
CA ALA A 206 -10.30 7.38 17.99
C ALA A 206 -11.69 8.03 17.96
N MET A 207 -12.17 8.30 16.75
CA MET A 207 -13.51 8.78 16.47
C MET A 207 -14.24 7.70 15.67
N LEU A 208 -15.29 7.11 16.24
CA LEU A 208 -16.21 6.20 15.54
C LEU A 208 -17.62 6.40 16.08
N HIS A 209 -18.51 6.94 15.25
CA HIS A 209 -19.89 7.16 15.65
C HIS A 209 -20.77 5.96 15.30
N ARG A 210 -21.40 5.37 16.32
CA ARG A 210 -22.34 4.25 16.19
C ARG A 210 -23.69 4.58 16.80
N ARG A 211 -24.80 4.26 16.11
CA ARG A 211 -26.15 4.56 16.59
C ARG A 211 -27.09 3.36 16.53
N GLY A 212 -28.04 3.34 17.47
CA GLY A 212 -29.11 2.35 17.57
C GLY A 212 -28.65 0.98 18.06
N GLN A 213 -29.61 0.08 18.32
CA GLN A 213 -29.30 -1.26 18.85
C GLN A 213 -28.48 -2.13 17.90
N ALA A 214 -28.58 -1.89 16.59
CA ALA A 214 -27.77 -2.59 15.60
C ALA A 214 -26.36 -2.00 15.43
N GLY A 215 -26.09 -0.81 16.01
CA GLY A 215 -24.79 -0.15 15.97
C GLY A 215 -24.36 0.29 14.57
N ASP A 216 -25.24 1.01 13.86
CA ASP A 216 -24.99 1.58 12.53
C ASP A 216 -23.83 2.58 12.57
N VAL A 217 -22.88 2.47 11.63
CA VAL A 217 -21.74 3.39 11.50
C VAL A 217 -22.20 4.66 10.78
N LEU A 218 -22.07 5.79 11.46
CA LEU A 218 -22.48 7.11 11.00
C LEU A 218 -21.28 7.97 10.58
N PRO A 219 -21.51 9.00 9.75
CA PRO A 219 -20.53 10.05 9.54
C PRO A 219 -20.03 10.68 10.86
N LEU A 220 -18.76 11.05 10.87
CA LEU A 220 -18.15 11.79 11.97
C LEU A 220 -18.60 13.24 11.96
N ASP A 221 -18.74 13.81 13.16
CA ASP A 221 -18.82 15.25 13.34
C ASP A 221 -17.39 15.78 13.51
N LEU A 222 -16.91 16.53 12.53
CA LEU A 222 -15.55 17.08 12.49
C LEU A 222 -15.50 18.55 12.92
N ALA A 223 -16.56 19.09 13.53
CA ALA A 223 -16.60 20.50 13.95
C ALA A 223 -15.45 20.88 14.91
N ALA A 224 -14.99 19.93 15.73
CA ALA A 224 -13.87 20.10 16.65
C ALA A 224 -12.49 19.78 16.04
N GLU A 225 -12.45 19.25 14.81
CA GLU A 225 -11.25 18.73 14.15
C GLU A 225 -11.04 19.44 12.79
N PRO A 226 -10.68 20.73 12.79
CA PRO A 226 -10.66 21.55 11.56
C PRO A 226 -9.68 21.04 10.51
N GLU A 227 -8.57 20.42 10.93
CA GLU A 227 -7.57 19.84 10.03
C GLU A 227 -8.15 18.63 9.28
N LEU A 228 -8.84 17.72 9.97
CA LEU A 228 -9.52 16.58 9.34
C LEU A 228 -10.67 17.04 8.44
N ALA A 229 -11.42 18.07 8.86
CA ALA A 229 -12.47 18.65 8.05
C ALA A 229 -11.93 19.26 6.74
N ALA A 230 -10.76 19.91 6.78
CA ALA A 230 -10.09 20.43 5.60
C ALA A 230 -9.67 19.32 4.63
N VAL A 231 -9.12 18.20 5.13
CA VAL A 231 -8.78 17.03 4.29
C VAL A 231 -10.02 16.47 3.60
N VAL A 232 -11.12 16.26 4.31
CA VAL A 232 -12.37 15.77 3.71
C VAL A 232 -12.91 16.74 2.65
N THR A 233 -12.81 18.05 2.92
CA THR A 233 -13.24 19.09 1.97
C THR A 233 -12.40 19.06 0.70
N GLN A 234 -11.09 18.94 0.83
CA GLN A 234 -10.18 18.82 -0.31
C GLN A 234 -10.48 17.56 -1.14
N LEU A 235 -10.64 16.40 -0.47
CA LEU A 235 -10.98 15.14 -1.14
C LEU A 235 -12.31 15.24 -1.91
N ARG A 236 -13.29 16.01 -1.42
CA ARG A 236 -14.54 16.26 -2.13
C ARG A 236 -14.38 17.15 -3.36
N ALA A 237 -13.44 18.10 -3.32
CA ALA A 237 -13.17 18.99 -4.45
C ALA A 237 -12.45 18.27 -5.60
N ASP A 238 -11.74 17.19 -5.29
CA ASP A 238 -10.96 16.40 -6.26
C ASP A 238 -11.77 15.25 -6.91
N LEU A 239 -13.05 15.08 -6.54
CA LEU A 239 -14.02 14.11 -7.12
C LEU A 239 -14.83 14.73 -8.26
#